data_AF-A0A327JAW5-F1
#
_entry.id   AF-A0A327JAW5-F1
#
_cell.length_a   1.000
_cell.length_b   1.000
_cell.length_c   1.000
_cell.angle_alpha   90.00
_cell.angle_beta   90.00
_cell.angle_gamma   90.00
#
_symmetry.space_group_name_H-M   'P 1'
#
loop_
_entity.id
_entity.type
_entity.pdbx_description
1 polymer ?
#
loop_
_entity_poly.entity_id
_entity_poly.type
_entity_poly.pdbx_seq_one_letter_code
_entity_poly.pdbx_strand_id
1 'polypeptide(L)'
;MKILKETVSKLGNKIQLLGNDYHKNILVIGVFHGDEPQGDFLINEYLKNNQKSELLFIPCLNPDGMKLNTRQNANNVDLNRNFPTKNWIVNEDKSYFGGNEPASEIETKFIVEIIEEYKPKFILTLHAPYCVVNYDGDAEEIAEKISKIINYPVEADIGYPTPGSFGTYCGIERNIPTITLELDENIDVKRLINPVHKIFDYINSVL
;
A
#
# COMPACT_ATOMS: atom_id res chain seq x y z
N MET A 1 20.07 -1.67 1.57
CA MET A 1 18.91 -2.22 0.86
C MET A 1 19.22 -2.43 -0.61
N LYS A 2 18.64 -3.45 -1.24
CA LYS A 2 18.79 -3.76 -2.68
C LYS A 2 17.42 -3.95 -3.35
N ILE A 3 17.41 -3.94 -4.67
CA ILE A 3 16.23 -4.32 -5.47
C ILE A 3 16.15 -5.84 -5.47
N LEU A 4 15.06 -6.38 -4.91
CA LEU A 4 14.78 -7.81 -4.89
C LEU A 4 13.99 -8.24 -6.13
N LYS A 5 13.07 -7.38 -6.58
CA LYS A 5 12.25 -7.61 -7.77
C LYS A 5 11.90 -6.28 -8.43
N GLU A 6 11.71 -6.31 -9.75
CA GLU A 6 11.34 -5.13 -10.53
C GLU A 6 10.36 -5.52 -11.65
N THR A 7 9.40 -4.65 -11.91
CA THR A 7 8.62 -4.65 -13.15
C THR A 7 8.63 -3.25 -13.76
N VAL A 8 7.98 -3.10 -14.92
CA VAL A 8 7.86 -1.85 -15.64
C VAL A 8 6.39 -1.56 -15.92
N SER A 9 5.93 -0.36 -15.56
CA SER A 9 4.58 0.13 -15.81
C SER A 9 4.33 0.34 -17.31
N LYS A 10 3.09 0.66 -17.68
CA LYS A 10 2.70 0.94 -19.08
C LYS A 10 3.54 2.06 -19.72
N LEU A 11 3.85 3.12 -18.98
CA LEU A 11 4.64 4.25 -19.49
C LEU A 11 6.16 4.06 -19.34
N GLY A 12 6.62 2.86 -19.00
CA GLY A 12 8.05 2.56 -18.92
C GLY A 12 8.69 2.91 -17.57
N ASN A 13 7.91 3.15 -16.51
CA ASN A 13 8.45 3.50 -15.20
C ASN A 13 8.69 2.24 -14.36
N LYS A 14 9.80 2.23 -13.62
CA LYS A 14 10.18 1.10 -12.77
C LYS A 14 9.28 1.04 -11.53
N ILE A 15 8.86 -0.18 -11.18
CA ILE A 15 8.21 -0.51 -9.92
C ILE A 15 9.08 -1.56 -9.25
N GLN A 16 9.53 -1.27 -8.03
CA GLN A 16 10.59 -2.04 -7.38
C GLN A 16 10.17 -2.51 -6.00
N LEU A 17 10.41 -3.80 -5.75
CA LEU A 17 10.45 -4.36 -4.41
C LEU A 17 11.87 -4.19 -3.88
N LEU A 18 12.00 -3.46 -2.78
CA LEU A 18 13.24 -3.21 -2.08
C LEU A 18 13.28 -4.03 -0.79
N GLY A 19 14.44 -4.58 -0.48
CA GLY A 19 14.65 -5.34 0.76
C GLY A 19 16.09 -5.79 0.94
N ASN A 20 16.36 -6.49 2.04
CA ASN A 20 17.64 -7.14 2.32
C ASN A 20 17.48 -8.67 2.21
N ASP A 21 18.59 -9.42 2.11
CA ASP A 21 18.56 -10.90 2.03
C ASP A 21 17.91 -11.54 3.26
N TYR A 22 18.08 -10.91 4.42
CA TYR A 22 17.35 -11.24 5.63
C TYR A 22 16.21 -10.23 5.79
N HIS A 23 14.97 -10.71 5.69
CA HIS A 23 13.77 -9.90 5.81
C HIS A 23 12.70 -10.62 6.65
N LYS A 24 11.86 -9.85 7.33
CA LYS A 24 10.81 -10.33 8.25
C LYS A 24 9.50 -10.71 7.57
N ASN A 25 9.44 -10.63 6.23
CA ASN A 25 8.22 -10.80 5.42
C ASN A 25 7.12 -9.81 5.85
N ILE A 26 7.49 -8.57 6.14
CA ILE A 26 6.55 -7.48 6.40
C ILE A 26 6.64 -6.54 5.20
N LEU A 27 5.51 -6.30 4.53
CA LEU A 27 5.46 -5.53 3.29
C LEU A 27 4.87 -4.14 3.55
N VAL A 28 5.61 -3.11 3.15
CA VAL A 28 5.16 -1.71 3.19
C VAL A 28 5.04 -1.20 1.76
N ILE A 29 3.88 -0.66 1.40
CA ILE A 29 3.59 -0.20 0.03
C ILE A 29 3.13 1.25 0.07
N GLY A 30 3.70 2.08 -0.80
CA GLY A 30 3.23 3.43 -1.07
C GLY A 30 2.58 3.55 -2.45
N VAL A 31 1.70 4.54 -2.58
CA VAL A 31 1.18 5.07 -3.86
C VAL A 31 0.47 3.99 -4.70
N PHE A 32 -0.67 3.51 -4.20
CA PHE A 32 -1.66 2.83 -5.06
C PHE A 32 -2.38 3.82 -5.97
N HIS A 33 -2.79 4.96 -5.40
CA HIS A 33 -3.36 6.06 -6.14
C HIS A 33 -2.28 7.11 -6.41
N GLY A 34 -2.16 7.55 -7.66
CA GLY A 34 -1.06 8.42 -8.07
C GLY A 34 -1.15 9.85 -7.53
N ASP A 35 -2.34 10.33 -7.19
CA ASP A 35 -2.57 11.60 -6.52
C ASP A 35 -2.30 11.55 -5.00
N GLU A 36 -1.84 10.42 -4.47
CA GLU A 36 -1.45 10.22 -3.06
C GLU A 36 0.08 9.95 -2.93
N PRO A 37 0.97 10.91 -3.27
CA PRO A 37 2.42 10.68 -3.35
C PRO A 37 3.13 10.56 -1.99
N GLN A 38 2.42 10.75 -0.88
CA GLN A 38 2.98 10.79 0.48
C GLN A 38 3.74 9.49 0.81
N GLY A 39 3.21 8.34 0.35
CA GLY A 39 3.82 7.03 0.58
C GLY A 39 5.24 6.92 0.02
N ASP A 40 5.44 7.33 -1.23
CA ASP A 40 6.76 7.32 -1.87
C ASP A 40 7.76 8.21 -1.12
N PHE A 41 7.35 9.44 -0.80
CA PHE A 41 8.18 10.38 -0.05
C PHE A 41 8.60 9.81 1.31
N LEU A 42 7.65 9.34 2.11
CA LEU A 42 7.88 8.89 3.49
C LEU A 42 8.76 7.64 3.54
N ILE A 43 8.54 6.69 2.63
CA ILE A 43 9.39 5.50 2.49
C ILE A 43 10.80 5.93 2.08
N ASN A 44 10.96 6.73 1.02
CA ASN A 44 12.29 7.15 0.56
C ASN A 44 13.06 7.95 1.62
N GLU A 45 12.40 8.81 2.40
CA GLU A 45 13.02 9.50 3.54
C GLU A 45 13.49 8.52 4.62
N TYR A 46 12.70 7.47 4.94
CA TYR A 46 13.08 6.46 5.93
C TYR A 46 14.35 5.71 5.51
N LEU A 47 14.44 5.37 4.22
CA LEU A 47 15.53 4.56 3.68
C LEU A 47 16.87 5.30 3.64
N LYS A 48 16.90 6.64 3.69
CA LYS A 48 18.16 7.38 3.76
C LYS A 48 19.02 6.96 4.96
N ASN A 49 18.38 6.64 6.10
CA ASN A 49 19.06 6.29 7.34
C ASN A 49 18.84 4.82 7.77
N ASN A 50 17.87 4.11 7.21
CA ASN A 50 17.47 2.77 7.65
C ASN A 50 17.71 1.67 6.60
N GLN A 51 18.86 1.73 5.90
CA GLN A 51 19.24 0.76 4.87
C GLN A 51 19.33 -0.70 5.35
N LYS A 52 19.41 -0.91 6.68
CA LYS A 52 19.47 -2.22 7.36
C LYS A 52 18.11 -2.71 7.86
N SER A 53 17.02 -1.99 7.58
CA SER A 53 15.66 -2.45 7.91
C SER A 53 15.40 -3.84 7.35
N GLU A 54 14.64 -4.66 8.08
CA GLU A 54 14.27 -6.02 7.66
C GLU A 54 12.88 -6.04 7.01
N LEU A 55 12.28 -4.87 6.81
CA LEU A 55 11.03 -4.68 6.09
C LEU A 55 11.25 -4.76 4.57
N LEU A 56 10.21 -5.19 3.86
CA LEU A 56 10.11 -5.12 2.41
C LEU A 56 9.35 -3.85 2.03
N PHE A 57 9.85 -3.12 1.03
CA PHE A 57 9.25 -1.85 0.62
C PHE A 57 8.95 -1.82 -0.88
N ILE A 58 7.79 -1.28 -1.24
CA ILE A 58 7.49 -0.81 -2.58
C ILE A 58 7.16 0.68 -2.42
N PRO A 59 8.11 1.61 -2.65
CA PRO A 59 7.88 3.03 -2.41
C PRO A 59 6.73 3.59 -3.24
N CYS A 60 6.63 3.19 -4.50
CA CYS A 60 5.60 3.64 -5.43
C CYS A 60 5.11 2.48 -6.29
N LEU A 61 3.86 2.06 -6.09
CA LEU A 61 3.23 1.03 -6.91
C LEU A 61 2.68 1.60 -8.24
N ASN A 62 2.17 2.82 -8.23
CA ASN A 62 1.58 3.50 -9.39
C ASN A 62 2.42 4.72 -9.84
N PRO A 63 3.64 4.51 -10.39
CA PRO A 63 4.50 5.61 -10.81
C PRO A 63 3.92 6.38 -12.01
N ASP A 64 3.10 5.73 -12.83
CA ASP A 64 2.43 6.36 -13.97
C ASP A 64 1.38 7.36 -13.50
N GLY A 65 0.46 6.91 -12.62
CA GLY A 65 -0.53 7.78 -12.01
C GLY A 65 0.12 8.92 -11.22
N MET A 66 1.22 8.64 -10.51
CA MET A 66 1.94 9.67 -9.75
C MET A 66 2.52 10.76 -10.64
N LYS A 67 3.11 10.40 -11.79
CA LYS A 67 3.59 11.38 -12.77
C LYS A 67 2.48 12.19 -13.41
N LEU A 68 1.31 11.57 -13.59
CA LEU A 68 0.13 12.21 -14.18
C LEU A 68 -0.73 12.96 -13.15
N ASN A 69 -0.42 12.82 -11.85
CA ASN A 69 -1.23 13.30 -10.73
C ASN A 69 -2.69 12.83 -10.84
N THR A 70 -2.87 11.53 -11.02
CA THR A 70 -4.18 10.88 -11.12
C THR A 70 -4.29 9.70 -10.17
N ARG A 71 -5.46 9.54 -9.55
CA ARG A 71 -5.83 8.33 -8.79
C ARG A 71 -5.51 7.04 -9.52
N GLN A 72 -5.85 6.97 -10.81
CA GLN A 72 -5.73 5.77 -11.61
C GLN A 72 -4.34 5.64 -12.24
N ASN A 73 -4.01 4.44 -12.72
CA ASN A 73 -2.81 4.22 -13.53
C ASN A 73 -2.99 4.75 -14.97
N ALA A 74 -1.99 4.55 -15.84
CA ALA A 74 -2.04 4.99 -17.24
C ALA A 74 -3.06 4.26 -18.14
N ASN A 75 -3.81 3.29 -17.61
CA ASN A 75 -4.96 2.67 -18.27
C ASN A 75 -6.30 3.24 -17.78
N ASN A 76 -6.30 4.25 -16.90
CA ASN A 76 -7.48 4.72 -16.17
C ASN A 76 -8.12 3.61 -15.33
N VAL A 77 -7.30 2.73 -14.74
CA VAL A 77 -7.74 1.71 -13.80
C VAL A 77 -7.37 2.12 -12.38
N ASP A 78 -8.35 2.07 -11.48
CA ASP A 78 -8.11 2.14 -10.04
C ASP A 78 -7.49 0.82 -9.58
N LEU A 79 -6.19 0.85 -9.27
CA LEU A 79 -5.46 -0.35 -8.84
C LEU A 79 -6.06 -0.97 -7.58
N ASN A 80 -6.61 -0.17 -6.68
CA ASN A 80 -7.29 -0.65 -5.48
C ASN A 80 -8.74 -1.09 -5.73
N ARG A 81 -9.10 -1.35 -7.00
CA ARG A 81 -10.31 -2.05 -7.44
C ARG A 81 -9.98 -3.18 -8.43
N ASN A 82 -8.70 -3.42 -8.71
CA ASN A 82 -8.27 -4.36 -9.76
C ASN A 82 -7.88 -5.73 -9.20
N PHE A 83 -7.92 -5.99 -7.89
CA PHE A 83 -7.47 -7.28 -7.35
C PHE A 83 -8.46 -8.43 -7.63
N PRO A 84 -7.97 -9.66 -7.86
CA PRO A 84 -8.78 -10.83 -8.17
C PRO A 84 -9.43 -11.43 -6.92
N THR A 85 -10.31 -10.62 -6.33
CA THR A 85 -11.17 -10.96 -5.20
C THR A 85 -12.47 -11.60 -5.68
N LYS A 86 -13.11 -12.39 -4.83
CA LYS A 86 -14.42 -12.99 -5.10
C LYS A 86 -15.52 -11.95 -5.28
N ASN A 87 -15.37 -10.79 -4.64
CA ASN A 87 -16.33 -9.68 -4.75
C ASN A 87 -16.00 -8.70 -5.88
N TRP A 88 -14.96 -8.95 -6.70
CA TRP A 88 -14.61 -8.09 -7.82
C TRP A 88 -15.76 -7.97 -8.81
N ILE A 89 -16.00 -6.75 -9.30
CA ILE A 89 -17.00 -6.44 -10.32
C ILE A 89 -16.44 -5.45 -11.33
N VAL A 90 -17.01 -5.42 -12.53
CA VAL A 90 -16.84 -4.30 -13.45
C VAL A 90 -17.65 -3.13 -12.90
N ASN A 91 -16.97 -2.10 -12.39
CA ASN A 91 -17.62 -0.91 -11.85
C ASN A 91 -17.96 0.08 -12.98
N GLU A 92 -19.20 0.58 -13.02
CA GLU A 92 -19.64 1.57 -14.00
C GLU A 92 -19.14 2.98 -13.67
N ASP A 93 -18.82 3.27 -12.40
CA ASP A 93 -18.21 4.52 -12.00
C ASP A 93 -16.75 4.55 -12.47
N LYS A 94 -16.47 5.47 -13.40
CA LYS A 94 -15.13 5.67 -13.97
C LYS A 94 -14.10 6.01 -12.91
N SER A 95 -14.48 6.63 -11.80
CA SER A 95 -13.56 6.99 -10.70
C SER A 95 -13.01 5.75 -9.98
N TYR A 96 -13.79 4.66 -9.98
CA TYR A 96 -13.48 3.40 -9.31
C TYR A 96 -13.42 2.22 -10.29
N PHE A 97 -13.15 2.50 -11.57
CA PHE A 97 -13.07 1.49 -12.60
C PHE A 97 -11.90 0.55 -12.34
N GLY A 98 -12.20 -0.69 -11.96
CA GLY A 98 -11.23 -1.72 -11.60
C GLY A 98 -10.71 -2.55 -12.78
N GLY A 99 -10.85 -2.08 -14.02
CA GLY A 99 -10.49 -2.82 -15.23
C GLY A 99 -11.64 -3.64 -15.81
N ASN A 100 -11.43 -4.23 -16.99
CA ASN A 100 -12.41 -5.10 -17.66
C ASN A 100 -12.40 -6.54 -17.12
N GLU A 101 -11.30 -6.92 -16.46
CA GLU A 101 -11.10 -8.22 -15.82
C GLU A 101 -10.24 -8.01 -14.57
N PRO A 102 -10.38 -8.86 -13.54
CA PRO A 102 -9.55 -8.76 -12.36
C PRO A 102 -8.08 -9.07 -12.69
N ALA A 103 -7.17 -8.43 -11.98
CA ALA A 103 -5.73 -8.49 -12.20
C ALA A 103 -5.34 -8.20 -13.65
N SER A 104 -6.02 -7.28 -14.33
CA SER A 104 -5.66 -6.87 -15.70
C SER A 104 -4.33 -6.11 -15.74
N GLU A 105 -4.05 -5.32 -14.70
CA GLU A 105 -2.94 -4.35 -14.69
C GLU A 105 -1.60 -4.96 -14.27
N ILE A 106 -0.50 -4.43 -14.81
CA ILE A 106 0.84 -4.94 -14.53
C ILE A 106 1.25 -4.68 -13.08
N GLU A 107 0.82 -3.55 -12.51
CA GLU A 107 1.03 -3.17 -11.13
C GLU A 107 0.36 -4.18 -10.18
N THR A 108 -0.90 -4.54 -10.47
CA THR A 108 -1.65 -5.54 -9.69
C THR A 108 -1.00 -6.92 -9.80
N LYS A 109 -0.63 -7.35 -11.02
CA LYS A 109 0.07 -8.64 -11.24
C LYS A 109 1.37 -8.72 -10.46
N PHE A 110 2.13 -7.62 -10.42
CA PHE A 110 3.38 -7.54 -9.66
C PHE A 110 3.15 -7.73 -8.16
N ILE A 111 2.12 -7.09 -7.58
CA ILE A 111 1.77 -7.32 -6.17
C ILE A 111 1.32 -8.76 -5.94
N VAL A 112 0.45 -9.31 -6.78
CA VAL A 112 0.01 -10.71 -6.66
C VAL A 112 1.21 -11.65 -6.60
N GLU A 113 2.17 -11.48 -7.50
CA GLU A 113 3.41 -12.27 -7.54
C GLU A 113 4.25 -12.11 -6.27
N ILE A 114 4.35 -10.88 -5.73
CA ILE A 114 5.06 -10.61 -4.47
C ILE A 114 4.39 -11.29 -3.28
N ILE A 115 3.05 -11.25 -3.20
CA ILE A 115 2.31 -11.93 -2.13
C ILE A 115 2.56 -13.44 -2.18
N GLU A 116 2.57 -14.05 -3.36
CA GLU A 116 2.79 -15.48 -3.54
C GLU A 116 4.23 -15.91 -3.21
N GLU A 117 5.22 -15.15 -3.65
CA GLU A 117 6.64 -15.47 -3.48
C GLU A 117 7.14 -15.17 -2.07
N TYR A 118 6.88 -13.96 -1.56
CA TYR A 118 7.42 -13.48 -0.29
C TYR A 118 6.52 -13.79 0.91
N LYS A 119 5.26 -14.17 0.68
CA LYS A 119 4.29 -14.58 1.71
C LYS A 119 4.32 -13.66 2.92
N PRO A 120 3.98 -12.38 2.74
CA PRO A 120 4.02 -11.43 3.84
C PRO A 120 3.09 -11.89 4.96
N LYS A 121 3.56 -11.71 6.20
CA LYS A 121 2.78 -12.00 7.42
C LYS A 121 2.03 -10.78 7.95
N PHE A 122 2.38 -9.60 7.46
CA PHE A 122 1.73 -8.33 7.76
C PHE A 122 1.97 -7.36 6.60
N ILE A 123 0.97 -6.54 6.28
CA ILE A 123 1.04 -5.55 5.22
C ILE A 123 0.61 -4.18 5.74
N LEU A 124 1.37 -3.14 5.40
CA LEU A 124 1.05 -1.74 5.64
C LEU A 124 1.02 -1.00 4.30
N THR A 125 -0.13 -0.45 3.92
CA THR A 125 -0.25 0.44 2.77
C THR A 125 -0.38 1.88 3.25
N LEU A 126 0.25 2.81 2.52
CA LEU A 126 0.15 4.24 2.76
C LEU A 126 -0.75 4.87 1.70
N HIS A 127 -1.85 5.43 2.17
CA HIS A 127 -2.88 6.13 1.39
C HIS A 127 -3.10 7.54 1.95
N ALA A 128 -3.96 8.31 1.31
CA ALA A 128 -4.49 9.59 1.78
C ALA A 128 -5.93 9.75 1.21
N PRO A 129 -6.82 10.57 1.79
CA PRO A 129 -6.52 11.65 2.73
C PRO A 129 -7.22 11.56 4.11
N TYR A 130 -7.79 10.41 4.46
CA TYR A 130 -8.85 10.35 5.47
C TYR A 130 -8.39 10.49 6.93
N CYS A 131 -7.09 10.52 7.22
CA CYS A 131 -6.57 10.59 8.59
C CYS A 131 -7.08 9.46 9.49
N VAL A 132 -7.11 8.22 8.98
CA VAL A 132 -7.59 7.03 9.72
C VAL A 132 -6.61 5.88 9.63
N VAL A 133 -6.67 4.96 10.59
CA VAL A 133 -6.01 3.67 10.52
C VAL A 133 -7.08 2.63 10.20
N ASN A 134 -7.23 2.32 8.91
CA ASN A 134 -8.12 1.28 8.46
C ASN A 134 -7.42 -0.08 8.45
N TYR A 135 -8.16 -1.16 8.71
CA TYR A 135 -7.60 -2.49 8.77
C TYR A 135 -8.54 -3.56 8.20
N ASP A 136 -7.95 -4.59 7.63
CA ASP A 136 -8.61 -5.80 7.14
C ASP A 136 -7.96 -7.05 7.74
N GLY A 137 -8.79 -8.03 8.07
CA GLY A 137 -8.34 -9.28 8.71
C GLY A 137 -7.94 -9.07 10.17
N ASP A 138 -7.06 -9.95 10.67
CA ASP A 138 -6.61 -9.96 12.07
C ASP A 138 -5.54 -8.89 12.35
N ALA A 139 -5.91 -7.62 12.19
CA ALA A 139 -5.01 -6.46 12.26
C ALA A 139 -5.42 -5.39 13.28
N GLU A 140 -6.55 -5.58 13.99
CA GLU A 140 -7.12 -4.58 14.91
C GLU A 140 -6.15 -4.15 16.02
N GLU A 141 -5.50 -5.10 16.70
CA GLU A 141 -4.56 -4.77 17.79
C GLU A 141 -3.38 -3.93 17.25
N ILE A 142 -2.88 -4.27 16.06
CA ILE A 142 -1.79 -3.52 15.44
C ILE A 142 -2.29 -2.13 15.02
N ALA A 143 -3.51 -2.03 14.50
CA ALA A 143 -4.14 -0.77 14.12
C ALA A 143 -4.29 0.18 15.32
N GLU A 144 -4.71 -0.33 16.49
CA GLU A 144 -4.77 0.47 17.73
C GLU A 144 -3.39 0.99 18.18
N LYS A 145 -2.33 0.21 17.98
CA LYS A 145 -0.96 0.62 18.34
C LYS A 145 -0.46 1.71 17.38
N ILE A 146 -0.71 1.54 16.08
CA ILE A 146 -0.41 2.55 15.05
C ILE A 146 -1.20 3.83 15.32
N SER A 147 -2.49 3.71 15.61
CA SER A 147 -3.38 4.82 15.98
C SER A 147 -2.81 5.65 17.13
N LYS A 148 -2.31 5.01 18.18
CA LYS A 148 -1.65 5.70 19.31
C LYS A 148 -0.36 6.44 18.91
N ILE A 149 0.37 5.98 17.89
CA ILE A 149 1.61 6.61 17.42
C ILE A 149 1.30 7.86 16.58
N ILE A 150 0.35 7.78 15.65
CA ILE A 150 0.04 8.86 14.69
C ILE A 150 -1.13 9.76 15.14
N ASN A 151 -1.85 9.35 16.17
CA ASN A 151 -3.03 10.04 16.72
C ASN A 151 -4.21 10.13 15.73
N TYR A 152 -4.46 9.06 14.98
CA TYR A 152 -5.60 8.90 14.08
C TYR A 152 -6.60 7.87 14.63
N PRO A 153 -7.91 8.00 14.42
CA PRO A 153 -8.88 6.97 14.78
C PRO A 153 -8.64 5.66 14.03
N VAL A 154 -9.02 4.54 14.66
CA VAL A 154 -9.09 3.23 14.01
C VAL A 154 -10.49 3.06 13.44
N GLU A 155 -10.58 2.67 12.17
CA GLU A 155 -11.87 2.47 11.49
C GLU A 155 -11.86 1.14 10.73
N ALA A 156 -12.74 0.20 11.07
CA ALA A 156 -12.86 -1.06 10.34
C ALA A 156 -13.59 -0.90 9.00
N ASP A 157 -14.48 0.09 8.90
CA ASP A 157 -15.29 0.36 7.71
C ASP A 157 -15.05 1.78 7.22
N ILE A 158 -14.68 1.93 5.95
CA ILE A 158 -14.47 3.23 5.30
C ILE A 158 -15.78 3.86 4.79
N GLY A 159 -16.92 3.20 5.02
CA GLY A 159 -18.27 3.73 4.82
C GLY A 159 -18.89 3.40 3.46
N TYR A 160 -18.23 2.58 2.63
CA TYR A 160 -18.74 2.14 1.33
C TYR A 160 -18.05 0.86 0.85
N PRO A 161 -18.69 0.04 -0.01
CA PRO A 161 -18.10 -1.21 -0.48
C PRO A 161 -16.91 -0.95 -1.43
N THR A 162 -15.87 -1.77 -1.29
CA THR A 162 -14.65 -1.69 -2.10
C THR A 162 -14.36 -3.00 -2.88
N PRO A 163 -15.22 -3.40 -3.84
CA PRO A 163 -14.96 -4.54 -4.72
C PRO A 163 -13.58 -4.51 -5.34
N GLY A 164 -12.84 -5.62 -5.32
CA GLY A 164 -11.51 -5.64 -5.94
C GLY A 164 -10.42 -4.91 -5.15
N SER A 165 -10.66 -4.56 -3.88
CA SER A 165 -9.65 -3.89 -3.06
C SER A 165 -8.55 -4.82 -2.59
N PHE A 166 -7.39 -4.20 -2.34
CA PHE A 166 -6.22 -4.91 -1.83
C PHE A 166 -6.44 -5.41 -0.39
N GLY A 167 -7.13 -4.60 0.44
CA GLY A 167 -7.53 -4.99 1.80
C GLY A 167 -8.38 -6.27 1.82
N THR A 168 -9.39 -6.35 0.94
CA THR A 168 -10.16 -7.59 0.76
C THR A 168 -9.28 -8.75 0.28
N TYR A 169 -8.43 -8.51 -0.72
CA TYR A 169 -7.58 -9.53 -1.32
C TYR A 169 -6.62 -10.19 -0.32
N CYS A 170 -5.98 -9.39 0.53
CA CYS A 170 -4.98 -9.84 1.50
C CYS A 170 -5.57 -10.13 2.88
N GLY A 171 -6.24 -9.15 3.49
CA GLY A 171 -6.79 -9.25 4.85
C GLY A 171 -7.90 -10.29 4.96
N ILE A 172 -8.90 -10.19 4.09
CA ILE A 172 -10.13 -11.01 4.20
C ILE A 172 -9.98 -12.38 3.53
N GLU A 173 -9.50 -12.43 2.29
CA GLU A 173 -9.48 -13.68 1.53
C GLU A 173 -8.25 -14.56 1.77
N ARG A 174 -7.16 -13.97 2.26
CA ARG A 174 -5.87 -14.67 2.47
C ARG A 174 -5.40 -14.68 3.92
N ASN A 175 -6.15 -14.04 4.82
CA ASN A 175 -5.81 -13.92 6.24
C ASN A 175 -4.41 -13.34 6.46
N ILE A 176 -4.03 -12.34 5.67
CA ILE A 176 -2.79 -11.57 5.89
C ILE A 176 -3.19 -10.24 6.52
N PRO A 177 -2.92 -10.03 7.83
CA PRO A 177 -3.21 -8.78 8.53
C PRO A 177 -2.75 -7.56 7.71
N THR A 178 -3.70 -6.72 7.30
CA THR A 178 -3.45 -5.61 6.38
C THR A 178 -3.95 -4.31 7.01
N ILE A 179 -3.10 -3.30 7.06
CA ILE A 179 -3.45 -1.95 7.49
C ILE A 179 -3.34 -1.01 6.31
N THR A 180 -4.40 -0.23 6.10
CA THR A 180 -4.43 0.92 5.21
C THR A 180 -4.32 2.18 6.06
N LEU A 181 -3.14 2.79 6.07
CA LEU A 181 -2.89 4.03 6.80
C LEU A 181 -3.23 5.22 5.89
N GLU A 182 -4.38 5.84 6.17
CA GLU A 182 -4.86 7.03 5.48
C GLU A 182 -4.24 8.29 6.12
N LEU A 183 -3.32 8.92 5.39
CA LEU A 183 -2.54 10.07 5.83
C LEU A 183 -3.28 11.40 5.60
N ASP A 184 -2.79 12.48 6.23
CA ASP A 184 -3.35 13.82 6.04
C ASP A 184 -2.72 14.48 4.81
N GLU A 185 -3.51 14.81 3.80
CA GLU A 185 -3.04 15.52 2.61
C GLU A 185 -2.98 17.05 2.76
N ASN A 186 -3.62 17.60 3.81
CA ASN A 186 -3.75 19.04 4.01
C ASN A 186 -2.58 19.65 4.79
N ILE A 187 -1.63 18.84 5.23
CA ILE A 187 -0.43 19.28 5.94
C ILE A 187 0.83 19.03 5.12
N ASP A 188 1.90 19.76 5.44
CA ASP A 188 3.22 19.45 4.88
C ASP A 188 3.62 18.01 5.24
N VAL A 189 3.84 17.17 4.23
CA VAL A 189 4.23 15.75 4.37
C VAL A 189 5.43 15.55 5.31
N LYS A 190 6.30 16.56 5.46
CA LYS A 190 7.41 16.51 6.43
C LYS A 190 6.95 16.34 7.87
N ARG A 191 5.74 16.77 8.21
CA ARG A 191 5.15 16.56 9.56
C ARG A 191 4.82 15.09 9.81
N LEU A 192 4.63 14.30 8.76
CA LEU A 192 4.33 12.88 8.84
C LEU A 192 5.58 12.00 8.93
N ILE A 193 6.78 12.54 8.67
CA ILE A 193 8.05 11.79 8.75
C ILE A 193 8.19 11.09 10.11
N ASN A 194 8.15 11.88 11.20
CA ASN A 194 8.37 11.34 12.54
C ASN A 194 7.33 10.27 12.96
N PRO A 195 6.01 10.49 12.86
CA PRO A 195 5.04 9.47 13.25
C PRO A 195 5.10 8.23 12.35
N VAL A 196 5.25 8.37 11.02
CA VAL A 196 5.28 7.22 10.10
C VAL A 196 6.57 6.42 10.26
N HIS A 197 7.72 7.07 10.48
CA HIS A 197 8.97 6.34 10.75
C HIS A 197 8.91 5.58 12.08
N LYS A 198 8.26 6.14 13.11
CA LYS A 198 7.99 5.40 14.36
C LYS A 198 7.11 4.18 14.12
N ILE A 199 6.14 4.24 13.20
CA ILE A 199 5.32 3.08 12.81
C ILE A 199 6.20 2.03 12.14
N PHE A 200 7.06 2.43 11.20
CA PHE A 200 8.00 1.52 10.54
C PHE A 200 8.95 0.85 11.55
N ASP A 201 9.50 1.62 12.49
CA ASP A 201 10.37 1.07 13.54
C ASP A 201 9.61 0.13 14.48
N TYR A 202 8.36 0.45 14.81
CA TYR A 202 7.49 -0.41 15.61
C TYR A 202 7.24 -1.76 14.93
N ILE A 203 6.76 -1.76 13.68
CA ILE A 203 6.49 -3.02 12.96
C ILE A 203 7.79 -3.78 12.67
N ASN A 204 8.91 -3.09 12.43
CA ASN A 204 10.20 -3.72 12.22
C ASN A 204 10.78 -4.36 13.50
N SER A 205 10.41 -3.88 14.68
CA SER A 205 10.95 -4.40 15.95
C SER A 205 10.06 -5.46 16.60
N VAL A 206 8.74 -5.28 16.54
CA VAL A 206 7.78 -6.08 17.31
C VAL A 206 7.26 -7.29 16.52
N LEU A 207 7.02 -7.12 15.22
CA LEU A 207 6.53 -8.19 14.35
C LEU A 207 7.70 -9.00 13.78
#